data_AF-Q23HA9-F1
#
_entry.id   AF-Q23HA9-F1
#
_cell.length_a   1.000
_cell.length_b   1.000
_cell.length_c   1.000
_cell.angle_alpha   90.00
_cell.angle_beta   90.00
_cell.angle_gamma   90.00
#
_symmetry.space_group_name_H-M   'P 1'
#
loop_
_entity.id
_entity.type
_entity.pdbx_description
1 polymer ?
#
loop_
_entity_poly.entity_id
_entity_poly.type
_entity_poly.pdbx_seq_one_letter_code
_entity_poly.pdbx_strand_id
1 'polypeptide(L)'
;MKLIALLLITALVSVNASDEPPKCYTDLMNKLQQGQVCKQGDTDCITAVLSLEKCAYNCEDQYSDNLSQTISCVQANCKSSNTQAQSFLDEVIKCANSSQIVLFSMLVALVFIII
;
A
#
# COMPACT_ATOMS: atom_id res chain seq x y z
N MET A 1 -25.46 37.51 -41.30
CA MET A 1 -24.70 36.37 -41.85
C MET A 1 -23.69 35.95 -40.80
N LYS A 2 -23.77 34.67 -40.37
CA LYS A 2 -22.69 33.72 -40.04
C LYS A 2 -21.39 34.35 -39.46
N LEU A 3 -20.92 34.01 -38.27
CA LEU A 3 -20.57 32.66 -37.81
C LEU A 3 -20.56 32.60 -36.27
N ILE A 4 -21.21 31.55 -35.76
CA ILE A 4 -21.05 31.06 -34.38
C ILE A 4 -19.62 30.50 -34.29
N ALA A 5 -18.71 31.23 -33.64
CA ALA A 5 -17.42 30.69 -33.27
C ALA A 5 -17.60 29.85 -31.99
N LEU A 6 -17.86 28.58 -32.22
CA LEU A 6 -17.92 27.54 -31.21
C LEU A 6 -16.50 27.36 -30.63
N LEU A 7 -16.14 28.12 -29.59
CA LEU A 7 -14.97 27.83 -28.77
C LEU A 7 -15.32 26.69 -27.81
N LEU A 8 -15.37 25.48 -28.37
CA LEU A 8 -15.21 24.26 -27.59
C LEU A 8 -13.76 24.15 -27.12
N ILE A 9 -13.56 23.39 -26.05
CA ILE A 9 -12.29 23.02 -25.40
C ILE A 9 -11.87 23.96 -24.25
N THR A 10 -12.79 24.22 -23.31
CA THR A 10 -12.41 24.34 -21.89
C THR A 10 -12.90 23.11 -21.15
N ALA A 11 -12.08 22.08 -21.15
CA ALA A 11 -12.02 21.13 -20.05
C ALA A 11 -10.57 20.67 -19.97
N LEU A 12 -9.72 21.56 -19.44
CA LEU A 12 -8.52 21.15 -18.73
C LEU A 12 -9.00 20.30 -17.55
N VAL A 13 -9.32 19.03 -17.79
CA VAL A 13 -9.27 18.04 -16.72
C VAL A 13 -7.81 17.65 -16.64
N SER A 14 -6.99 18.56 -16.10
CA SER A 14 -5.80 18.12 -15.38
C SER A 14 -6.33 17.22 -14.29
N VAL A 15 -6.32 15.92 -14.56
CA VAL A 15 -6.48 14.90 -13.53
C VAL A 15 -5.33 15.21 -12.59
N ASN A 16 -5.62 15.88 -11.48
CA ASN A 16 -4.70 15.93 -10.36
C ASN A 16 -4.45 14.45 -10.06
N ALA A 17 -3.25 13.97 -10.38
CA ALA A 17 -2.76 12.72 -9.87
C ALA A 17 -2.64 12.95 -8.36
N SER A 18 -3.75 12.79 -7.65
CA SER A 18 -3.77 12.86 -6.20
C SER A 18 -2.84 11.77 -5.70
N ASP A 19 -1.91 12.12 -4.83
CA ASP A 19 -0.97 11.23 -4.13
C ASP A 19 -1.69 10.25 -3.17
N GLU A 20 -2.91 9.83 -3.51
CA GLU A 20 -3.71 8.92 -2.70
C GLU A 20 -3.23 7.48 -2.90
N PRO A 21 -3.03 6.72 -1.80
CA PRO A 21 -2.68 5.32 -1.90
C PRO A 21 -3.74 4.56 -2.71
N PRO A 22 -3.34 3.55 -3.50
CA PRO A 22 -4.29 2.76 -4.27
C PRO A 22 -5.40 2.21 -3.39
N LYS A 23 -6.65 2.25 -3.87
CA LYS A 23 -7.83 1.76 -3.13
C LYS A 23 -7.60 0.38 -2.49
N CYS A 24 -6.93 -0.51 -3.22
CA CYS A 24 -6.59 -1.83 -2.74
C CYS A 24 -5.71 -1.81 -1.47
N TYR A 25 -4.73 -0.90 -1.39
CA TYR A 25 -3.87 -0.77 -0.21
C TYR A 25 -4.69 -0.26 0.98
N THR A 26 -5.50 0.77 0.76
CA THR A 26 -6.42 1.31 1.77
C THR A 26 -7.37 0.24 2.30
N ASP A 27 -7.94 -0.58 1.43
CA ASP A 27 -8.84 -1.68 1.81
C ASP A 27 -8.09 -2.72 2.67
N LEU A 28 -6.85 -3.06 2.33
CA LEU A 28 -6.02 -3.97 3.13
C LEU A 28 -5.68 -3.41 4.52
N MET A 29 -5.34 -2.13 4.61
CA MET A 29 -5.08 -1.49 5.91
C MET A 29 -6.35 -1.46 6.78
N ASN A 30 -7.51 -1.21 6.17
CA ASN A 30 -8.79 -1.27 6.88
C ASN A 30 -9.07 -2.68 7.42
N LYS A 31 -8.81 -3.75 6.66
CA LYS A 31 -8.94 -5.13 7.15
C LYS A 31 -8.04 -5.40 8.36
N LEU A 32 -6.80 -4.91 8.32
CA LEU A 32 -5.86 -5.05 9.43
C LEU A 32 -6.39 -4.35 10.69
N GLN A 33 -6.82 -3.09 10.55
CA GLN A 33 -7.36 -2.28 11.66
C GLN A 33 -8.66 -2.84 12.25
N GLN A 34 -9.51 -3.45 11.42
CA GLN A 34 -10.77 -4.07 11.86
C GLN A 34 -10.57 -5.46 12.49
N GLY A 35 -9.33 -5.94 12.63
CA GLY A 35 -9.03 -7.25 13.18
C GLY A 35 -9.45 -8.41 12.27
N GLN A 36 -9.62 -8.15 10.96
CA GLN A 36 -9.96 -9.17 9.97
C GLN A 36 -8.73 -9.95 9.48
N VAL A 37 -7.53 -9.38 9.68
CA VAL A 37 -6.25 -10.07 9.43
C VAL A 37 -5.82 -10.86 10.64
N CYS A 38 -5.67 -10.19 11.79
CA CYS A 38 -5.35 -10.80 13.07
C CYS A 38 -6.53 -10.62 14.02
N LYS A 39 -6.99 -11.70 14.64
CA LYS A 39 -8.05 -11.61 15.66
C LYS A 39 -7.58 -10.76 16.83
N GLN A 40 -8.52 -10.08 17.50
CA GLN A 40 -8.20 -9.34 18.71
C GLN A 40 -7.58 -10.28 19.76
N GLY A 41 -6.40 -9.91 20.27
CA GLY A 41 -5.63 -10.70 21.23
C GLY A 41 -4.75 -11.80 20.63
N ASP A 42 -4.73 -11.99 19.31
CA ASP A 42 -3.79 -12.90 18.62
C ASP A 42 -2.41 -12.22 18.51
N THR A 43 -1.67 -12.24 19.62
CA THR A 43 -0.36 -11.60 19.72
C THR A 43 0.67 -12.16 18.75
N ASP A 44 0.56 -13.45 18.41
CA ASP A 44 1.47 -14.12 17.48
C ASP A 44 1.26 -13.60 16.06
N CYS A 45 0.00 -13.45 15.63
CA CYS A 45 -0.32 -12.83 14.34
C CYS A 45 0.13 -11.37 14.29
N ILE A 46 -0.18 -10.59 15.33
CA ILE A 46 0.19 -9.17 15.39
C ILE A 46 1.72 -9.00 15.32
N THR A 47 2.46 -9.78 16.11
CA THR A 47 3.93 -9.74 16.11
C THR A 47 4.51 -10.15 14.76
N ALA A 48 3.91 -11.13 14.09
CA ALA A 48 4.31 -11.53 12.76
C ALA A 48 4.06 -10.43 11.71
N VAL A 49 2.89 -9.76 11.74
CA VAL A 49 2.59 -8.63 10.84
C VAL A 49 3.59 -7.49 11.04
N LEU A 50 3.86 -7.09 12.29
CA LEU A 50 4.85 -6.04 12.60
C LEU A 50 6.26 -6.41 12.11
N SER A 51 6.63 -7.69 12.20
CA SER A 51 7.91 -8.18 11.68
C SER A 51 8.00 -8.09 10.15
N LEU A 52 6.89 -8.42 9.46
CA LEU A 52 6.80 -8.29 8.00
C LEU A 52 6.81 -6.82 7.56
N GLU A 53 6.11 -5.95 8.30
CA GLU A 53 6.11 -4.50 8.07
C GLU A 53 7.54 -3.95 8.18
N LYS A 54 8.24 -4.24 9.27
CA LYS A 54 9.65 -3.84 9.46
C LYS A 54 10.55 -4.36 8.33
N CYS A 55 10.33 -5.59 7.88
CA CYS A 55 11.07 -6.13 6.74
C CYS A 55 10.79 -5.35 5.45
N ALA A 56 9.52 -5.02 5.19
CA ALA A 56 9.13 -4.25 4.03
C ALA A 56 9.73 -2.83 4.03
N TYR A 57 9.77 -2.18 5.18
CA TYR A 57 10.47 -0.91 5.35
C TYR A 57 11.96 -0.99 5.04
N ASN A 58 12.65 -2.03 5.50
CA ASN A 58 14.07 -2.18 5.19
C ASN A 58 14.30 -2.34 3.68
N CYS A 59 13.40 -3.03 2.98
CA CYS A 59 13.43 -3.13 1.52
C CYS A 59 13.14 -1.78 0.85
N GLU A 60 12.19 -1.00 1.36
CA GLU A 60 11.88 0.35 0.87
C GLU A 60 13.08 1.29 1.07
N ASP A 61 13.69 1.32 2.25
CA ASP A 61 14.88 2.13 2.54
C ASP A 61 16.05 1.79 1.61
N GLN A 62 16.24 0.50 1.32
CA GLN A 62 17.30 0.05 0.40
C GLN A 62 17.04 0.43 -1.08
N TYR A 63 15.77 0.53 -1.49
CA TYR A 63 15.36 0.70 -2.88
C TYR A 63 14.32 1.82 -3.05
N SER A 64 14.47 2.92 -2.32
CA SER A 64 13.44 3.96 -2.11
C SER A 64 12.80 4.49 -3.40
N ASP A 65 13.58 4.57 -4.47
CA ASP A 65 13.14 5.15 -5.75
C ASP A 65 12.76 4.08 -6.79
N ASN A 66 12.77 2.79 -6.41
CA ASN A 66 12.53 1.68 -7.31
C ASN A 66 11.54 0.67 -6.72
N LEU A 67 10.25 0.94 -6.94
CA LEU A 67 9.15 0.08 -6.53
C LEU A 67 9.32 -1.38 -6.94
N SER A 68 9.81 -1.65 -8.15
CA SER A 68 10.00 -3.02 -8.65
C SER A 68 11.07 -3.77 -7.84
N GLN A 69 12.17 -3.10 -7.49
CA GLN A 69 13.20 -3.66 -6.63
C GLN A 69 12.72 -3.80 -5.18
N THR A 70 11.96 -2.84 -4.66
CA THR A 70 11.31 -2.94 -3.34
C THR A 70 10.41 -4.17 -3.27
N ILE A 71 9.50 -4.35 -4.23
CA ILE A 71 8.60 -5.52 -4.30
C ILE A 71 9.41 -6.82 -4.40
N SER A 72 10.44 -6.86 -5.24
CA SER A 72 11.30 -8.04 -5.40
C SER A 72 12.05 -8.37 -4.10
N CYS A 73 12.55 -7.36 -3.39
CA CYS A 73 13.19 -7.51 -2.09
C CYS A 73 12.21 -8.08 -1.05
N VAL A 74 10.99 -7.54 -0.97
CA VAL A 74 9.96 -8.01 -0.05
C VAL A 74 9.59 -9.47 -0.34
N GLN A 75 9.38 -9.81 -1.60
CA GLN A 75 9.05 -11.18 -2.01
C GLN A 75 10.14 -12.19 -1.65
N ALA A 76 11.41 -11.80 -1.75
CA ALA A 76 12.55 -12.67 -1.47
C ALA A 76 12.85 -12.80 0.03
N ASN A 77 12.77 -11.69 0.78
CA ASN A 77 13.31 -11.63 2.14
C ASN A 77 12.25 -11.61 3.24
N CYS A 78 11.04 -11.11 2.95
CA CYS A 78 9.99 -11.00 3.95
C CYS A 78 9.12 -12.25 3.94
N LYS A 79 9.28 -13.08 4.98
CA LYS A 79 8.55 -14.32 5.19
C LYS A 79 8.12 -14.47 6.64
N SER A 80 6.97 -15.10 6.84
CA SER A 80 6.42 -15.44 8.14
C SER A 80 5.94 -16.89 8.15
N SER A 81 6.16 -17.58 9.27
CA SER A 81 5.55 -18.89 9.53
C SER A 81 4.09 -18.77 9.97
N ASN A 82 3.65 -17.59 10.44
CA ASN A 82 2.24 -17.30 10.71
C ASN A 82 1.51 -17.10 9.38
N THR A 83 0.59 -18.00 9.06
CA THR A 83 -0.11 -18.07 7.77
C THR A 83 -1.05 -16.88 7.52
N GLN A 84 -1.65 -16.31 8.57
CA GLN A 84 -2.51 -15.11 8.45
C GLN A 84 -1.67 -13.90 8.05
N ALA A 85 -0.55 -13.68 8.76
CA ALA A 85 0.38 -12.59 8.46
C ALA A 85 1.01 -12.76 7.06
N GLN A 86 1.39 -14.00 6.69
CA GLN A 86 1.94 -14.26 5.35
C GLN A 86 0.90 -14.00 4.25
N SER A 87 -0.35 -14.44 4.43
CA SER A 87 -1.43 -14.18 3.46
C SER A 87 -1.69 -12.69 3.28
N PHE A 88 -1.65 -11.93 4.38
CA PHE A 88 -1.77 -10.48 4.34
C PHE A 88 -0.65 -9.82 3.53
N LEU A 89 0.61 -10.22 3.77
CA LEU A 89 1.74 -9.74 2.97
C LEU A 89 1.59 -10.09 1.49
N ASP A 90 1.14 -11.31 1.17
CA ASP A 90 0.92 -11.73 -0.22
C ASP A 90 -0.16 -10.89 -0.91
N GLU A 91 -1.22 -10.49 -0.18
CA GLU A 91 -2.24 -9.54 -0.67
C GLU A 91 -1.65 -8.14 -0.91
N VAL A 92 -0.80 -7.64 0.01
CA VAL A 92 -0.10 -6.36 -0.15
C VAL A 92 0.82 -6.37 -1.38
N ILE A 93 1.58 -7.45 -1.58
CA ILE A 93 2.46 -7.61 -2.76
C ILE A 93 1.64 -7.64 -4.05
N LYS A 94 0.52 -8.37 -4.08
CA LYS A 94 -0.38 -8.40 -5.24
C LYS A 94 -0.95 -7.01 -5.53
N CYS A 95 -1.29 -6.27 -4.48
CA CYS A 95 -1.79 -4.92 -4.56
C CYS A 95 -0.78 -3.97 -5.22
N ALA A 96 0.47 -4.02 -4.75
CA ALA A 96 1.56 -3.22 -5.28
C ALA A 96 1.85 -3.53 -6.76
N ASN A 97 1.89 -4.83 -7.12
CA ASN A 97 2.08 -5.28 -8.50
C ASN A 97 0.93 -4.87 -9.44
N SER A 98 -0.31 -4.91 -8.94
CA SER A 98 -1.50 -4.57 -9.74
C SER A 98 -1.68 -3.06 -9.91
N SER A 99 -1.12 -2.26 -9.01
CA SER A 99 -1.39 -0.82 -8.97
C SER A 99 -0.44 0.00 -9.84
N GLN A 100 0.77 -0.47 -10.20
CA GLN A 100 1.81 0.33 -10.90
C GLN A 100 2.08 1.74 -10.32
N ILE A 101 1.53 2.06 -9.15
CA ILE A 101 1.59 3.37 -8.49
C ILE A 101 2.62 3.27 -7.39
N VAL A 102 3.53 4.23 -7.40
CA VAL A 102 4.64 4.40 -6.45
C VAL A 102 4.10 4.34 -5.03
N LEU A 103 4.56 3.37 -4.23
CA LEU A 103 4.33 3.32 -2.79
C LEU A 103 5.13 4.47 -2.15
N PHE A 104 4.60 5.69 -2.19
CA PHE A 104 5.13 6.77 -1.36
C PHE A 104 4.63 6.58 0.07
N SER A 105 5.52 6.03 0.92
CA SER A 105 5.74 6.45 2.31
C SER A 105 4.53 7.03 3.06
N MET A 106 3.61 6.17 3.49
CA MET A 106 2.60 6.51 4.51
C MET A 106 2.50 5.45 5.57
N LEU A 107 3.55 5.33 6.36
CA LEU A 107 3.64 4.22 7.29
C LEU A 107 4.06 4.70 8.71
N VAL A 108 4.11 6.03 8.93
CA VAL A 108 4.41 6.63 10.26
C VAL A 108 3.18 6.76 11.20
N ALA A 109 1.97 6.37 10.77
CA ALA A 109 0.76 6.62 11.58
C ALA A 109 0.35 5.49 12.55
N LEU A 110 0.89 4.27 12.42
CA LEU A 110 0.37 3.10 13.14
C LEU A 110 0.79 3.01 14.62
N VAL A 111 1.85 3.71 15.02
CA VAL A 111 2.38 3.64 16.40
C VAL A 111 1.52 4.43 17.41
N PHE A 112 0.77 5.43 16.97
CA PHE A 112 0.03 6.31 17.89
C PHE A 112 -1.41 5.86 18.20
N ILE A 113 -1.93 4.82 17.54
CA ILE A 113 -3.31 4.37 17.73
C ILE A 113 -3.38 3.14 18.66
N ILE A 114 -2.26 2.47 18.91
CA ILE A 114 -2.18 1.27 19.77
C ILE A 114 -1.71 1.62 21.21
N ILE A 115 -1.42 2.90 21.51
CA ILE A 115 -1.15 3.40 22.87
C ILE A 115 -2.39 4.10 23.42
#